data_AF-A0A0D0CFK8-F1
#
_entry.id   AF-A0A0D0CFK8-F1
#
_cell.length_a   1.000
_cell.length_b   1.000
_cell.length_c   1.000
_cell.angle_alpha   90.00
_cell.angle_beta   90.00
_cell.angle_gamma   90.00
#
_symmetry.space_group_name_H-M   'P 1'
#
loop_
_entity.id
_entity.type
_entity.pdbx_description
1 polymer ?
#
loop_
_entity_poly.entity_id
_entity_poly.type
_entity_poly.pdbx_seq_one_letter_code
_entity_poly.pdbx_strand_id
1 'polypeptide(L)'
;MLALLTNPTLPAHTLPESYDLVIYCDAILYPKGMESTTSLAPVSLCTHCCSALLAKKPHQPKNLLANFQYYGRERLDMPTLQACDGASPFDLTLISRARASTITFYYNSRGSRGGYAPVTVWV
;
A
#
# COMPACT_ATOMS: atom_id res chain seq x y z
N MET A 1 -10.59 11.35 6.51
CA MET A 1 -10.37 10.25 5.55
C MET A 1 -9.04 9.55 5.82
N LEU A 2 -7.91 10.27 5.80
CA LEU A 2 -6.57 9.73 6.07
C LEU A 2 -6.40 9.01 7.41
N ALA A 3 -7.12 9.41 8.46
CA ALA A 3 -7.04 8.75 9.76
C ALA A 3 -7.34 7.23 9.68
N LEU A 4 -8.11 6.77 8.67
CA LEU A 4 -8.38 5.35 8.41
C LEU A 4 -7.17 4.60 7.83
N LEU A 5 -6.18 5.34 7.33
CA LEU A 5 -4.93 4.84 6.75
C LEU A 5 -3.79 4.90 7.77
N THR A 6 -4.08 5.05 9.05
CA THR A 6 -3.07 5.00 10.12
C THR A 6 -2.95 3.57 10.66
N ASN A 7 -1.82 3.26 11.30
CA ASN A 7 -1.71 2.05 12.08
C ASN A 7 -0.85 2.29 13.33
N PRO A 8 -1.46 2.49 14.51
CA PRO A 8 -0.73 2.79 15.75
C PRO A 8 0.01 1.58 16.34
N THR A 9 -0.21 0.38 15.80
CA THR A 9 0.44 -0.85 16.29
C THR A 9 1.80 -1.10 15.61
N LEU A 10 2.12 -0.36 14.54
CA LEU A 10 3.43 -0.45 13.91
C LEU A 10 4.49 0.17 14.83
N PRO A 11 5.66 -0.48 15.02
CA PRO A 11 6.75 0.11 15.78
C PRO A 11 7.25 1.42 15.12
N ALA A 12 7.54 2.46 15.91
CA ALA A 12 7.93 3.77 15.39
C ALA A 12 9.13 3.72 14.42
N HIS A 13 10.14 2.89 14.72
CA HIS A 13 11.32 2.72 13.87
C HIS A 13 11.05 2.01 12.53
N THR A 14 9.85 1.49 12.33
CA THR A 14 9.43 0.91 11.06
C THR A 14 8.70 1.90 10.18
N LEU A 15 8.23 3.03 10.72
CA LEU A 15 7.38 3.99 9.99
C LEU A 15 8.10 4.60 8.78
N PRO A 16 7.34 5.02 7.76
CA PRO A 16 7.90 5.67 6.59
C PRO A 16 8.78 6.89 6.90
N GLU A 17 9.91 7.03 6.21
CA GLU A 17 10.77 8.23 6.19
C GLU A 17 10.80 8.89 4.81
N SER A 18 10.19 8.25 3.82
CA SER A 18 10.14 8.71 2.43
C SER A 18 9.22 9.92 2.19
N TYR A 19 8.42 10.33 3.18
CA TYR A 19 7.58 11.52 3.16
C TYR A 19 7.29 12.01 4.58
N ASP A 20 6.81 13.24 4.68
CA ASP A 20 6.36 13.83 5.94
C ASP A 20 5.03 13.21 6.40
N LEU A 21 5.12 12.20 7.28
CA LEU A 21 3.96 11.53 7.87
C LEU A 21 3.00 12.48 8.57
N VAL A 22 3.53 13.51 9.25
CA VAL A 22 2.74 14.42 10.08
C VAL A 22 1.81 15.26 9.20
N ILE A 23 2.32 15.77 8.08
CA ILE A 23 1.51 16.51 7.08
C ILE A 23 0.38 15.63 6.55
N TYR A 24 0.59 14.32 6.45
CA TYR A 24 -0.38 13.33 6.00
C TYR A 24 -1.15 12.65 7.14
N CYS A 25 -1.29 13.28 8.30
CA CYS A 25 -2.04 12.78 9.46
C CYS A 25 -1.66 11.34 9.86
N ASP A 26 -0.36 11.02 9.83
CA ASP A 26 0.22 9.71 10.13
C ASP A 26 -0.29 8.56 9.23
N ALA A 27 -0.87 8.90 8.08
CA ALA A 27 -1.32 7.91 7.12
C ALA A 27 -0.13 7.15 6.53
N ILE A 28 -0.22 5.82 6.50
CA ILE A 28 0.73 4.92 5.86
C ILE A 28 0.39 4.81 4.38
N LEU A 29 1.15 5.54 3.56
CA LEU A 29 0.94 5.72 2.13
C LEU A 29 2.11 5.11 1.33
N TYR A 30 1.88 4.91 0.04
CA TYR A 30 2.94 4.54 -0.88
C TYR A 30 3.50 5.80 -1.56
N PRO A 31 4.79 6.14 -1.37
CA PRO A 31 5.35 7.41 -1.84
C PRO A 31 5.20 7.65 -3.34
N LYS A 32 5.27 6.59 -4.18
CA LYS A 32 5.11 6.74 -5.63
C LYS A 32 3.68 7.10 -6.05
N GLY A 33 2.72 6.98 -5.13
CA GLY A 33 1.35 7.44 -5.34
C GLY A 33 1.13 8.89 -4.89
N MET A 34 2.12 9.57 -4.32
CA MET A 34 1.97 10.92 -3.79
C MET A 34 2.43 11.95 -4.82
N GLU A 35 1.69 13.04 -4.97
CA GLU A 35 2.11 14.17 -5.82
C GLU A 35 3.22 14.99 -5.16
N SER A 36 3.20 15.10 -3.83
CA SER A 36 4.26 15.70 -3.02
C SER A 36 4.53 14.84 -1.79
N THR A 37 5.79 14.75 -1.36
CA THR A 37 6.19 14.07 -0.13
C THR A 37 6.44 15.03 1.03
N THR A 38 6.38 16.33 0.79
CA THR A 38 6.78 17.38 1.76
C THR A 38 5.71 18.44 1.95
N SER A 39 4.62 18.39 1.20
CA SER A 39 3.48 19.28 1.32
C SER A 39 2.19 18.51 1.09
N LEU A 40 1.09 18.99 1.68
CA LEU A 40 -0.20 18.35 1.49
C LEU A 40 -0.61 18.49 0.02
N ALA A 41 -0.61 17.37 -0.68
CA ALA A 41 -0.95 17.27 -2.09
C ALA A 41 -1.78 16.01 -2.33
N PRO A 42 -2.50 15.95 -3.46
CA PRO A 42 -3.30 14.80 -3.82
C PRO A 42 -2.52 13.48 -3.82
N VAL A 43 -3.22 12.40 -3.52
CA VAL A 43 -2.67 11.03 -3.53
C VAL A 43 -3.45 10.18 -4.51
N SER A 44 -2.70 9.45 -5.31
CA SER A 44 -3.14 8.48 -6.28
C SER A 44 -3.54 7.19 -5.59
N LEU A 45 -4.83 6.86 -5.65
CA LEU A 45 -5.41 5.68 -5.04
C LEU A 45 -6.02 4.78 -6.11
N CYS A 46 -6.00 3.46 -5.90
CA CYS A 46 -6.79 2.58 -6.75
C CYS A 46 -8.29 2.82 -6.51
N THR A 47 -9.12 2.54 -7.53
CA THR A 47 -10.58 2.75 -7.46
C THR A 47 -11.24 2.05 -6.28
N HIS A 48 -10.74 0.89 -5.86
CA HIS A 48 -11.24 0.17 -4.69
C HIS A 48 -10.94 0.91 -3.39
N CYS A 49 -9.70 1.37 -3.20
CA CYS A 49 -9.33 2.13 -2.00
C CYS A 49 -10.07 3.47 -1.95
N CYS A 50 -10.15 4.17 -3.08
CA CYS A 50 -10.90 5.40 -3.23
C CYS A 50 -12.39 5.20 -2.86
N SER A 51 -13.04 4.17 -3.42
CA SER A 51 -14.45 3.85 -3.11
C SER A 51 -14.69 3.55 -1.63
N ALA A 52 -13.80 2.82 -0.97
CA ALA A 52 -13.94 2.48 0.45
C ALA A 52 -13.79 3.71 1.37
N LEU A 53 -12.87 4.61 1.00
CA LEU A 53 -12.60 5.84 1.76
C LEU A 53 -13.65 6.93 1.54
N LEU A 54 -14.25 7.00 0.36
CA LEU A 54 -15.29 7.98 -0.01
C LEU A 54 -16.73 7.47 0.18
N ALA A 55 -16.90 6.23 0.65
CA ALA A 55 -18.23 5.69 0.94
C ALA A 55 -18.98 6.55 1.99
N LYS A 56 -20.32 6.54 1.95
CA LYS A 56 -21.17 7.21 2.95
C LYS A 56 -20.79 6.85 4.39
N LYS A 57 -20.33 5.62 4.60
CA LYS A 57 -19.63 5.18 5.82
C LYS A 57 -18.19 4.79 5.44
N PRO A 58 -17.23 5.72 5.57
CA PRO A 58 -15.83 5.44 5.28
C PRO A 58 -15.32 4.27 6.12
N HIS A 59 -14.52 3.40 5.51
CA HIS A 59 -13.88 2.28 6.20
C HIS A 59 -12.51 2.02 5.60
N GLN A 60 -11.67 1.30 6.34
CA GLN A 60 -10.34 0.90 5.90
C GLN A 60 -10.46 -0.15 4.77
N PRO A 61 -10.01 0.15 3.52
CA PRO A 61 -9.86 -0.90 2.50
C PRO A 61 -9.04 -2.11 2.99
N LYS A 62 -9.47 -3.32 2.64
CA LYS A 62 -8.80 -4.57 3.08
C LYS A 62 -7.34 -4.68 2.64
N ASN A 63 -7.01 -4.16 1.47
CA ASN A 63 -5.71 -4.31 0.82
C ASN A 63 -4.89 -3.01 0.84
N LEU A 64 -4.95 -2.26 1.93
CA LEU A 64 -4.13 -1.07 2.10
C LEU A 64 -2.96 -1.32 3.04
N LEU A 65 -1.90 -0.53 2.87
CA LEU A 65 -0.64 -0.67 3.61
C LEU A 65 -0.83 -0.60 5.14
N ALA A 66 -1.52 0.41 5.63
CA ALA A 66 -1.91 0.52 7.04
C ALA A 66 -2.70 -0.68 7.62
N ASN A 67 -3.32 -1.55 6.80
CA ASN A 67 -3.99 -2.77 7.26
C ASN A 67 -2.97 -3.94 7.38
N PHE A 68 -1.86 -3.70 8.07
CA PHE A 68 -0.77 -4.67 8.30
C PHE A 68 -0.10 -5.22 7.03
N GLN A 69 -0.24 -4.51 5.90
CA GLN A 69 0.44 -4.85 4.65
C GLN A 69 1.72 -4.04 4.45
N TYR A 70 2.00 -3.08 5.33
CA TYR A 70 3.23 -2.33 5.38
C TYR A 70 4.33 -3.13 6.11
N TYR A 71 5.54 -3.08 5.57
CA TYR A 71 6.66 -3.92 6.00
C TYR A 71 7.96 -3.15 6.25
N GLY A 72 7.92 -1.81 6.26
CA GLY A 72 9.09 -1.00 6.60
C GLY A 72 10.28 -1.21 5.67
N ARG A 73 10.06 -1.47 4.36
CA ARG A 73 11.14 -1.86 3.43
C ARG A 73 12.38 -0.97 3.54
N GLU A 74 12.15 0.33 3.57
CA GLU A 74 13.18 1.37 3.62
C GLU A 74 14.01 1.37 4.91
N ARG A 75 13.56 0.66 5.96
CA ARG A 75 14.23 0.52 7.25
C ARG A 75 15.07 -0.76 7.37
N LEU A 76 14.97 -1.66 6.39
CA LEU A 76 15.75 -2.89 6.37
C LEU A 76 17.23 -2.56 6.13
N ASP A 77 18.13 -3.30 6.79
CA ASP A 77 19.56 -3.17 6.56
C ASP A 77 19.93 -3.57 5.11
N MET A 78 20.99 -2.99 4.59
CA MET A 78 21.43 -3.21 3.20
C MET A 78 21.57 -4.69 2.82
N PRO A 79 22.18 -5.57 3.65
CA PRO A 79 22.20 -7.00 3.38
C PRO A 79 20.81 -7.61 3.21
N THR A 80 19.86 -7.28 4.10
CA THR A 80 18.49 -7.79 4.03
C THR A 80 17.76 -7.27 2.78
N LEU A 81 17.93 -5.99 2.43
CA LEU A 81 17.39 -5.42 1.20
C LEU A 81 17.89 -6.15 -0.04
N GLN A 82 19.20 -6.37 -0.14
CA GLN A 82 19.82 -7.09 -1.26
C GLN A 82 19.34 -8.54 -1.35
N ALA A 83 19.19 -9.21 -0.20
CA ALA A 83 18.61 -10.54 -0.14
C ALA A 83 17.15 -10.55 -0.64
N CYS A 84 16.35 -9.55 -0.26
CA CYS A 84 14.98 -9.41 -0.75
C CYS A 84 14.90 -9.11 -2.26
N ASP A 85 15.82 -8.29 -2.79
CA ASP A 85 15.86 -7.94 -4.22
C ASP A 85 16.37 -9.10 -5.09
N GLY A 86 17.29 -9.92 -4.55
CA GLY A 86 17.84 -11.09 -5.23
C GLY A 86 17.02 -12.38 -5.04
N ALA A 87 16.04 -12.38 -4.14
CA ALA A 87 15.21 -13.55 -3.86
C ALA A 87 14.41 -13.97 -5.10
N SER A 88 14.50 -15.24 -5.48
CA SER A 88 13.66 -15.78 -6.54
C SER A 88 12.20 -15.88 -6.08
N PRO A 89 11.24 -15.98 -7.02
CA PRO A 89 9.85 -16.28 -6.66
C PRO A 89 9.70 -17.55 -5.81
N PHE A 90 10.60 -18.53 -5.96
CA PHE A 90 10.62 -19.74 -5.14
C PHE A 90 11.02 -19.44 -3.69
N ASP A 91 12.04 -18.61 -3.48
CA ASP A 91 12.49 -18.19 -2.15
C ASP A 91 11.38 -17.42 -1.42
N LEU A 92 10.75 -16.47 -2.12
CA LEU A 92 9.64 -15.68 -1.58
C LEU A 92 8.43 -16.58 -1.22
N THR A 93 8.12 -17.57 -2.05
CA THR A 93 7.06 -18.58 -1.80
C THR A 93 7.39 -19.43 -0.57
N LEU A 94 8.65 -19.85 -0.44
CA LEU A 94 9.13 -20.66 0.67
C LEU A 94 9.05 -19.89 2.00
N ILE A 95 9.56 -18.65 2.02
CA ILE A 95 9.61 -17.79 3.22
C ILE A 95 8.21 -17.35 3.65
N SER A 96 7.37 -16.93 2.71
CA SER A 96 5.99 -16.51 3.01
C SER A 96 5.11 -17.67 3.49
N ARG A 97 5.57 -18.92 3.35
CA ARG A 97 4.75 -20.15 3.48
C ARG A 97 3.47 -20.08 2.64
N ALA A 98 3.44 -19.20 1.63
CA ALA A 98 2.31 -18.96 0.78
C ALA A 98 2.60 -19.59 -0.57
N ARG A 99 2.06 -20.79 -0.79
CA ARG A 99 2.11 -21.45 -2.08
C ARG A 99 0.94 -20.92 -2.92
N ALA A 100 1.21 -20.04 -3.88
CA ALA A 100 0.27 -19.82 -4.97
C ALA A 100 0.36 -21.04 -5.92
N SER A 101 -0.22 -22.18 -5.50
CA SER A 101 -0.23 -23.41 -6.32
C SER A 101 -1.09 -23.27 -7.58
N THR A 102 -1.88 -22.19 -7.68
CA THR A 102 -2.78 -21.93 -8.79
C THR A 102 -2.81 -20.43 -9.08
N ILE A 103 -2.29 -20.02 -10.24
CA ILE A 103 -2.60 -18.70 -10.79
C ILE A 103 -4.02 -18.83 -11.37
N THR A 104 -5.03 -18.44 -10.59
CA THR A 104 -6.41 -18.39 -11.10
C THR A 104 -6.59 -17.07 -11.83
N PHE A 105 -6.57 -17.10 -13.17
CA PHE A 105 -7.01 -15.96 -13.96
C PHE A 105 -8.52 -15.78 -13.77
N TYR A 106 -8.92 -14.77 -13.00
CA TYR A 106 -10.30 -14.34 -12.93
C TYR A 106 -10.62 -13.49 -14.15
N TYR A 107 -11.06 -14.12 -15.23
CA TYR A 107 -11.63 -13.41 -16.38
C TYR A 107 -13.06 -12.97 -16.04
N ASN A 108 -13.21 -11.70 -15.64
CA ASN A 108 -14.52 -11.07 -15.57
C ASN A 108 -14.87 -10.51 -16.95
N SER A 109 -15.66 -11.24 -17.73
CA SER A 109 -16.17 -10.80 -19.04
C SER A 109 -17.34 -9.82 -18.94
N ARG A 110 -17.69 -9.34 -17.73
CA ARG A 110 -18.69 -8.28 -17.53
C ARG A 110 -18.04 -7.04 -16.92
N GLY A 111 -17.55 -6.17 -17.80
CA GLY A 111 -17.20 -4.80 -17.43
C GLY A 111 -16.18 -4.17 -18.36
N SER A 112 -16.66 -3.27 -19.21
CA SER A 112 -15.87 -2.35 -20.04
C SER A 112 -14.52 -1.94 -19.41
N ARG A 113 -13.41 -2.21 -20.10
CA ARG A 113 -12.10 -1.57 -19.89
C ARG A 113 -11.68 -1.40 -18.41
N GLY A 114 -11.56 -2.51 -17.68
CA GLY A 114 -11.08 -2.51 -16.29
C GLY A 114 -9.57 -2.46 -16.15
N GLY A 115 -8.92 -1.40 -16.66
CA GLY A 115 -7.67 -0.97 -16.06
C GLY A 115 -8.01 -0.28 -14.75
N TYR A 116 -7.37 -0.65 -13.63
CA TYR A 116 -7.43 0.18 -12.42
C TYR A 116 -6.68 1.47 -12.73
N ALA A 117 -7.36 2.43 -13.37
CA ALA A 117 -6.82 3.76 -13.49
C ALA A 117 -6.70 4.32 -12.06
N PRO A 118 -5.49 4.75 -11.65
CA PRO A 118 -5.37 5.47 -10.40
C PRO A 118 -6.30 6.68 -10.43
N VAL A 119 -7.03 6.88 -9.33
CA VAL A 119 -7.86 8.07 -9.11
C VAL A 119 -7.09 8.95 -8.15
N THR A 120 -6.80 10.17 -8.59
CA THR A 120 -6.21 11.20 -7.74
C THR A 120 -7.27 11.71 -6.78
N VAL A 121 -7.00 11.63 -5.49
CA VAL A 121 -7.90 12.10 -4.44
C VAL A 121 -7.20 13.19 -3.66
N TRP A 122 -7.90 14.31 -3.47
CA TRP A 122 -7.43 15.35 -2.57
C TRP A 122 -7.46 14.86 -1.14
N VAL A 123 -6.41 15.20 -0.42
CA VAL A 123 -6.13 14.72 0.92
C VAL A 123 -6.51 15.79 1.94
#